data_AF-A0A7Y1YEV7-F1
#
_entry.id   AF-A0A7Y1YEV7-F1
#
_cell.length_a   1.000
_cell.length_b   1.000
_cell.length_c   1.000
_cell.angle_alpha   90.00
_cell.angle_beta   90.00
_cell.angle_gamma   90.00
#
_symmetry.space_group_name_H-M   'P 1'
#
loop_
_entity.id
_entity.type
_entity.pdbx_description
1 polymer ?
#
loop_
_entity_poly.entity_id
_entity_poly.type
_entity_poly.pdbx_seq_one_letter_code
_entity_poly.pdbx_strand_id
1 'polypeptide(L)'
;MPFWFEYVFTTPSHHRVHHGRNPKYIDKNHSGTLIIWDRIFGTFQAEEEEVVYGVAKPLASWNPVWANIDWYADLWSDFRKPMHWKDRIRLLFSKSGWLPAHLGGRREATYVKSKSATK
;
A
#
# COMPACT_ATOMS: atom_id res chain seq x y z
N MET A 1 -0.07 21.40 15.13
CA MET A 1 -1.41 21.20 15.73
C MET A 1 -1.24 20.72 17.16
N PRO A 2 -2.24 20.86 18.04
CA PRO A 2 -2.19 20.24 19.37
C PRO A 2 -2.04 18.72 19.27
N PHE A 3 -1.27 18.12 20.18
CA PHE A 3 -0.97 16.68 20.16
C PHE A 3 -2.23 15.80 20.17
N TRP A 4 -3.20 16.10 21.03
CA TRP A 4 -4.43 15.32 21.13
C TRP A 4 -5.22 15.25 19.81
N PHE A 5 -5.16 16.33 19.02
CA PHE A 5 -5.87 16.41 17.75
C PHE A 5 -5.22 15.48 16.73
N GLU A 6 -3.89 15.55 16.58
CA GLU A 6 -3.12 14.64 15.72
C GLU A 6 -3.12 13.19 16.24
N TYR A 7 -3.39 12.97 17.52
CA TYR A 7 -3.54 11.63 18.06
C TYR A 7 -4.84 10.96 17.61
N VAL A 8 -5.93 11.73 17.48
CA VAL A 8 -7.29 11.22 17.21
C VAL A 8 -7.69 11.37 15.74
N PHE A 9 -7.34 12.48 15.09
CA PHE A 9 -7.77 12.83 13.74
C PHE A 9 -6.66 12.67 12.70
N THR A 10 -7.05 12.31 11.48
CA THR A 10 -6.16 12.29 10.32
C THR A 10 -5.74 13.73 9.98
N THR A 11 -4.43 13.94 9.82
CA THR A 11 -3.84 15.23 9.48
C THR A 11 -3.27 15.17 8.06
N PRO A 12 -2.92 16.32 7.45
CA PRO A 12 -2.23 16.30 6.17
C PRO A 12 -0.94 15.45 6.18
N SER A 13 -0.21 15.41 7.30
CA SER A 13 0.97 14.54 7.47
C SER A 13 0.62 13.06 7.36
N HIS A 14 -0.41 12.61 8.09
CA HIS A 14 -0.88 11.22 8.01
C HIS A 14 -1.32 10.83 6.60
N HIS A 15 -2.00 11.75 5.91
CA HIS A 15 -2.48 11.54 4.55
C HIS A 15 -1.34 11.53 3.51
N ARG A 16 -0.25 12.28 3.74
CA ARG A 16 0.96 12.16 2.89
C ARG A 16 1.58 10.78 3.03
N VAL A 17 1.77 10.28 4.25
CA VAL A 17 2.25 8.92 4.49
C VAL A 17 1.37 7.90 3.79
N HIS A 18 0.03 8.04 3.86
CA HIS A 18 -0.91 7.17 3.15
C HIS A 18 -0.67 7.14 1.62
N HIS A 19 -0.35 8.27 1.01
CA HIS A 19 -0.03 8.37 -0.42
C HIS A 19 1.45 8.10 -0.75
N GLY A 20 2.25 7.74 0.26
CA GLY A 20 3.67 7.46 0.10
C GLY A 20 3.93 6.06 -0.42
N ARG A 21 4.87 5.95 -1.36
CA ARG A 21 5.42 4.67 -1.85
C ARG A 21 6.81 4.35 -1.30
N ASN A 22 7.30 5.11 -0.32
CA ASN A 22 8.50 4.76 0.44
C ASN A 22 8.25 3.41 1.12
N PRO A 23 9.24 2.48 1.18
CA PRO A 23 9.05 1.15 1.78
C PRO A 23 8.36 1.15 3.16
N LYS A 24 8.69 2.13 4.01
CA LYS A 24 8.15 2.26 5.36
C LYS A 24 6.71 2.79 5.44
N TYR A 25 6.22 3.42 4.38
CA TYR A 25 4.90 4.05 4.32
C TYR A 25 3.85 3.16 3.62
N ILE A 26 4.28 2.01 3.09
CA ILE A 26 3.39 1.02 2.46
C ILE A 26 2.49 0.38 3.51
N ASP A 27 1.21 0.24 3.15
CA ASP A 27 0.17 -0.34 4.02
C ASP A 27 0.09 0.40 5.38
N LYS A 28 0.14 1.75 5.35
CA LYS A 28 0.05 2.61 6.54
C LYS A 28 -1.04 3.67 6.41
N ASN A 29 -1.52 4.14 7.57
CA ASN A 29 -2.45 5.26 7.72
C ASN A 29 -3.69 5.16 6.82
N HIS A 30 -4.45 4.08 6.95
CA HIS A 30 -5.61 3.77 6.11
C HIS A 30 -6.87 4.59 6.44
N SER A 31 -6.95 5.17 7.63
CA SER A 31 -8.13 5.91 8.08
C SER A 31 -8.31 7.25 7.36
N GLY A 32 -9.56 7.52 6.96
CA GLY A 32 -9.94 8.80 6.36
C GLY A 32 -9.94 9.95 7.37
N THR A 33 -10.77 9.85 8.41
CA THR A 33 -10.98 10.95 9.37
C THR A 33 -10.29 10.72 10.72
N LEU A 34 -10.22 9.46 11.17
CA LEU A 34 -9.83 9.12 12.55
C LEU A 34 -8.59 8.22 12.57
N ILE A 35 -7.42 8.83 12.75
CA ILE A 35 -6.13 8.13 12.81
C ILE A 35 -6.00 7.18 14.01
N ILE A 36 -6.86 7.33 15.02
CA ILE A 36 -6.90 6.41 16.16
C ILE A 36 -7.11 4.95 15.74
N TRP A 37 -7.82 4.70 14.64
CA TRP A 37 -8.01 3.34 14.14
C TRP A 37 -6.70 2.71 13.70
N ASP A 38 -5.85 3.44 12.98
CA ASP A 38 -4.53 2.97 12.59
C ASP A 38 -3.62 2.69 13.79
N ARG A 39 -3.79 3.44 14.89
CA ARG A 39 -3.06 3.17 16.14
C ARG A 39 -3.54 1.88 16.79
N ILE A 40 -4.86 1.67 16.86
CA ILE A 40 -5.48 0.46 17.44
C ILE A 40 -5.12 -0.79 16.63
N PHE A 41 -5.12 -0.70 15.31
CA PHE A 41 -4.85 -1.83 14.41
C PHE A 41 -3.38 -1.96 13.97
N GLY A 42 -2.49 -1.11 14.46
CA GLY A 42 -1.04 -1.21 14.23
C GLY A 42 -0.57 -0.79 12.83
N THR A 43 -1.37 -0.01 12.11
CA THR A 43 -1.04 0.54 10.78
C THR A 43 -0.62 2.01 10.82
N PHE A 44 -0.55 2.62 12.01
CA PHE A 44 -0.05 3.99 12.16
C PHE A 44 1.44 4.10 11.82
N GLN A 45 1.80 5.15 11.08
CA GLN A 45 3.17 5.57 10.81
C GLN A 45 3.25 7.10 10.74
N ALA A 46 4.16 7.68 11.50
CA ALA A 46 4.45 9.10 11.42
C ALA A 46 5.25 9.43 10.15
N GLU A 47 5.10 10.66 9.65
CA GLU A 47 5.99 11.20 8.60
C GLU A 47 7.35 11.53 9.22
N GLU A 48 8.38 10.81 8.82
CA GLU A 48 9.76 10.95 9.36
C GLU A 48 10.79 11.27 8.26
N GLU A 49 10.42 11.09 7.00
CA GLU A 49 11.20 11.39 5.80
C GLU A 49 10.29 11.93 4.71
N GLU A 50 10.89 12.62 3.73
CA GLU A 50 10.20 13.13 2.56
C GLU A 50 9.41 12.02 1.85
N VAL A 51 8.13 12.29 1.64
CA VAL A 51 7.20 11.35 1.01
C VAL A 51 7.39 11.36 -0.49
N VAL A 52 7.76 10.20 -1.04
CA VAL A 52 7.71 9.95 -2.49
C VAL A 52 6.31 9.45 -2.81
N TYR A 53 5.54 10.24 -3.55
CA TYR A 53 4.17 9.90 -3.90
C TYR A 53 4.08 8.83 -4.99
N GLY A 54 2.98 8.07 -4.95
CA GLY A 54 2.56 7.19 -6.03
C GLY A 54 2.10 5.83 -5.54
N VAL A 55 1.94 4.91 -6.48
CA VAL A 55 1.59 3.51 -6.22
C VAL A 55 2.80 2.60 -6.31
N ALA A 56 2.72 1.45 -5.63
CA ALA A 56 3.74 0.41 -5.61
C ALA A 56 4.17 -0.09 -7.01
N LYS A 57 3.20 -0.26 -7.91
CA LYS A 57 3.41 -0.60 -9.32
C LYS A 57 2.97 0.60 -10.16
N PRO A 58 3.91 1.34 -10.78
CA PRO A 58 3.54 2.47 -11.64
C PRO A 58 2.60 2.04 -12.76
N LEU A 59 1.58 2.85 -13.01
CA LEU A 59 0.66 2.65 -14.13
C LEU A 59 1.39 2.91 -15.44
N ALA A 60 1.29 1.96 -16.38
CA ALA A 60 1.79 2.12 -17.75
C ALA A 60 0.74 2.75 -18.69
N SER A 61 -0.13 3.62 -18.16
CA SER A 61 -1.25 4.22 -18.89
C SER A 61 -1.76 5.48 -18.19
N TRP A 62 -2.28 6.42 -18.97
CA TRP A 62 -2.94 7.64 -18.50
C TRP A 62 -4.48 7.53 -18.52
N ASN A 63 -5.04 6.40 -18.92
CA ASN A 63 -6.48 6.20 -18.99
C ASN A 63 -7.06 6.02 -17.56
N PRO A 64 -7.96 6.90 -17.08
CA PRO A 64 -8.49 6.83 -15.72
C PRO A 64 -9.38 5.61 -15.49
N VAL A 65 -10.06 5.12 -16.54
CA VAL A 65 -10.84 3.86 -16.45
C VAL A 65 -9.89 2.69 -16.22
N TRP A 66 -8.80 2.64 -17.00
CA TRP A 66 -7.80 1.58 -16.83
C TRP A 66 -7.11 1.64 -15.47
N ALA A 67 -6.81 2.83 -14.95
CA ALA A 67 -6.23 3.03 -13.62
C ALA A 67 -7.09 2.46 -12.47
N ASN A 68 -8.40 2.29 -12.69
CA ASN A 68 -9.31 1.66 -11.71
C ASN A 68 -9.47 0.15 -11.93
N ILE A 69 -9.08 -0.39 -13.09
CA ILE A 69 -9.34 -1.78 -13.51
C ILE A 69 -8.06 -2.64 -13.52
N ASP A 70 -6.88 -2.05 -13.73
CA ASP A 70 -5.63 -2.78 -13.95
C ASP A 70 -5.30 -3.83 -12.88
N TRP A 71 -5.56 -3.50 -11.62
CA TRP A 71 -5.31 -4.39 -10.48
C TRP A 71 -6.27 -5.59 -10.46
N TYR A 72 -7.51 -5.45 -10.96
CA TYR A 72 -8.41 -6.58 -11.15
C TYR A 72 -7.89 -7.50 -12.26
N ALA A 73 -7.30 -6.94 -13.32
CA ALA A 73 -6.69 -7.73 -14.38
C ALA A 73 -5.47 -8.52 -13.87
N ASP A 74 -4.63 -7.88 -13.03
CA ASP A 74 -3.52 -8.54 -12.34
C ASP A 74 -4.04 -9.67 -11.42
N LEU A 75 -5.03 -9.39 -10.56
CA LEU A 75 -5.64 -10.37 -9.67
C LEU A 75 -6.24 -11.55 -10.45
N TRP A 76 -6.94 -11.28 -11.55
CA TRP A 76 -7.49 -12.31 -12.43
C TRP A 76 -6.41 -13.16 -13.08
N SER A 77 -5.27 -12.55 -13.45
CA SER A 77 -4.11 -13.26 -13.96
C SER A 77 -3.50 -14.18 -12.91
N ASP A 78 -3.39 -13.74 -11.66
CA ASP A 78 -2.90 -14.58 -10.56
C ASP A 78 -3.87 -15.70 -10.21
N PHE A 79 -5.18 -15.40 -10.20
CA PHE A 79 -6.23 -16.38 -9.94
C PHE A 79 -6.22 -17.53 -10.96
N ARG A 80 -5.82 -17.29 -12.21
CA ARG A 80 -5.73 -18.32 -13.26
C ARG A 80 -4.49 -19.22 -13.15
N LYS A 81 -3.52 -18.93 -12.30
CA LYS A 81 -2.32 -19.75 -12.11
C LYS A 81 -2.66 -21.16 -11.56
N PRO A 82 -1.82 -22.17 -11.83
CA PRO A 82 -2.03 -23.52 -11.31
C PRO A 82 -1.72 -23.56 -9.80
N MET A 83 -2.72 -23.27 -8.98
CA MET A 83 -2.65 -23.32 -7.51
C MET A 83 -3.81 -24.11 -6.92
N HIS A 84 -3.64 -24.56 -5.68
CA HIS A 84 -4.68 -25.27 -4.94
C HIS A 84 -5.91 -24.38 -4.69
N TRP A 85 -7.08 -25.00 -4.52
CA TRP A 85 -8.32 -24.26 -4.22
C TRP A 85 -8.22 -23.38 -2.96
N LYS A 86 -7.54 -23.87 -1.91
CA LYS A 86 -7.28 -23.09 -0.69
C LYS A 86 -6.44 -21.83 -0.96
N ASP A 87 -5.47 -21.93 -1.86
CA ASP A 87 -4.63 -20.80 -2.26
C ASP A 87 -5.43 -19.76 -3.05
N ARG A 88 -6.42 -20.18 -3.85
CA ARG A 88 -7.33 -19.27 -4.56
C ARG A 88 -8.15 -18.43 -3.61
N ILE A 89 -8.72 -19.05 -2.58
CA ILE A 89 -9.46 -18.32 -1.54
C ILE A 89 -8.49 -17.38 -0.80
N ARG A 90 -7.32 -17.90 -0.40
CA ARG A 90 -6.31 -17.12 0.30
C ARG A 90 -5.83 -15.91 -0.51
N LEU A 91 -5.69 -16.04 -1.83
CA LEU A 91 -5.31 -14.94 -2.73
C LEU A 91 -6.26 -13.75 -2.60
N LEU A 92 -7.57 -13.98 -2.44
CA LEU A 92 -8.58 -12.93 -2.33
C LEU A 92 -8.52 -12.13 -1.02
N PHE A 93 -7.99 -12.72 0.04
CA PHE A 93 -7.93 -12.11 1.39
C PHE A 93 -6.51 -11.78 1.85
N SER A 94 -5.49 -12.11 1.06
CA SER A 94 -4.09 -11.87 1.40
C SER A 94 -3.66 -10.47 0.99
N LYS A 95 -2.50 -10.05 1.51
CA LYS A 95 -1.87 -8.80 1.07
C LYS A 95 -1.62 -8.81 -0.43
N SER A 96 -1.64 -7.62 -1.03
CA SER A 96 -1.28 -7.40 -2.42
C SER A 96 0.07 -8.05 -2.74
N GLY A 97 0.15 -8.65 -3.92
CA GLY A 97 1.33 -9.37 -4.41
C GLY A 97 1.51 -10.79 -3.86
N TRP A 98 0.66 -11.27 -2.94
CA TRP A 98 0.76 -12.64 -2.40
C TRP A 98 0.58 -13.71 -3.49
N LEU A 99 1.43 -14.72 -3.46
CA LEU A 99 1.29 -15.97 -4.19
C LEU A 99 1.76 -17.14 -3.30
N PRO A 100 1.32 -18.37 -3.58
CA PRO A 100 1.85 -19.57 -2.94
C PRO A 100 3.37 -19.68 -3.12
N ALA A 101 4.06 -20.29 -2.15
CA ALA A 101 5.51 -20.48 -2.20
C ALA A 101 5.97 -21.24 -3.46
N HIS A 102 5.21 -22.25 -3.89
CA HIS A 102 5.50 -23.02 -5.10
C HIS A 102 5.32 -22.22 -6.41
N LEU A 103 4.74 -21.01 -6.34
CA LEU A 103 4.61 -20.05 -7.45
C LEU A 103 5.50 -18.81 -7.28
N GLY A 104 6.50 -18.88 -6.39
CA GLY A 104 7.49 -17.82 -6.17
C GLY A 104 7.22 -16.90 -4.97
N GLY A 105 6.15 -17.12 -4.20
CA GLY A 105 5.86 -16.35 -3.00
C GLY A 105 5.40 -14.91 -3.26
N ARG A 106 5.35 -14.07 -2.20
CA ARG A 106 4.89 -12.69 -2.32
C ARG A 106 5.84 -11.88 -3.21
N ARG A 107 5.29 -11.20 -4.21
CA ARG A 107 6.01 -10.18 -4.98
C ARG A 107 6.11 -8.91 -4.15
N GLU A 108 7.33 -8.50 -3.85
CA GLU A 108 7.60 -7.21 -3.24
C GLU A 108 7.35 -6.09 -4.25
N ALA A 109 6.88 -4.95 -3.76
CA ALA A 109 6.71 -3.78 -4.61
C ALA A 109 8.07 -3.19 -5.00
N THR A 110 8.12 -2.57 -6.18
CA THR A 110 9.34 -1.93 -6.68
C THR A 110 9.51 -0.59 -5.96
N TYR A 111 10.39 -0.55 -4.97
CA TYR A 111 10.58 0.65 -4.17
C TYR A 111 11.63 1.58 -4.74
N VAL A 112 11.33 2.88 -4.73
CA VAL A 112 12.31 3.93 -4.98
C VAL A 112 12.93 4.29 -3.64
N LYS A 113 14.25 4.16 -3.51
CA LYS A 113 14.98 4.79 -2.41
C LYS A 113 14.78 6.30 -2.55
N SER A 114 14.31 6.98 -1.50
CA SER A 114 14.34 8.43 -1.47
C SER A 114 15.78 8.86 -1.75
N LYS A 115 15.97 9.82 -2.66
CA LYS A 115 17.28 10.46 -2.78
C LYS A 115 17.50 11.12 -1.43
N SER A 116 18.48 10.65 -0.65
CA SER A 116 18.96 11.39 0.50
C SER A 116 19.23 12.81 0.03
N ALA A 117 18.50 13.78 0.57
CA ALA A 117 18.74 15.19 0.29
C ALA A 117 20.18 15.47 0.70
N THR A 118 21.08 15.52 -0.28
CA THR A 118 22.42 16.04 -0.09
C THR A 118 22.21 17.52 0.23
N LYS A 119 22.44 17.89 1.49
CA LYS A 119 22.54 19.29 1.90
C LYS A 119 23.68 19.99 1.18
#